data_AF-A0A4Q2Y392-F1
#
_entry.id   AF-A0A4Q2Y392-F1
#
_cell.length_a   1.000
_cell.length_b   1.000
_cell.length_c   1.000
_cell.angle_alpha   90.00
_cell.angle_beta   90.00
_cell.angle_gamma   90.00
#
_symmetry.space_group_name_H-M   'P 1'
#
loop_
_entity.id
_entity.type
_entity.pdbx_description
1 polymer ?
#
loop_
_entity_poly.entity_id
_entity_poly.type
_entity_poly.pdbx_seq_one_letter_code
_entity_poly.pdbx_strand_id
1 'polypeptide(L)'
;MSKVPLHGGASSRVLAASLGAAALLIPGHAAAAGFAVINEFNPKPEDFHELEEFIELHNPGDEALNLTGWTLSDAVSFPFPADTILPAGGYVVVAMNPAALNARFGVTALGPWSGKLNSTGEKIVLKNAAGVTQDSVDYKFGFPWPCRIDGEGSSAELIHPSLDNDKGSSWRSSGTTVSDVAPTTYIPAAGNGWKYRKATSEPPSGWRDVAFDDSAWESSQAPFGYGDPDISTPFNDMPGSGGYAGAYFRKTFTLSAGDIPQSLLLRLNVDDGCVVWINGTEVRRRNVPPGPLAYNSFSSSNVEQAWEDVTIENAAAFLTEG
;
A
#
# COMPACT_ATOMS: atom_id res chain seq x y z
N MET A 1 16.69 6.65 9.42
CA MET A 1 17.93 6.46 10.21
C MET A 1 18.14 4.97 10.40
N SER A 2 19.33 4.42 10.22
CA SER A 2 19.52 2.96 10.25
C SER A 2 20.83 2.55 10.92
N LYS A 3 20.86 1.32 11.45
CA LYS A 3 22.04 0.63 11.96
C LYS A 3 22.21 -0.65 11.17
N VAL A 4 23.42 -0.94 10.71
CA VAL A 4 23.70 -2.10 9.85
C VAL A 4 24.79 -2.97 10.49
N PRO A 5 24.44 -4.12 11.11
CA PRO A 5 25.40 -5.13 11.59
C PRO A 5 25.85 -6.08 10.48
N LEU A 6 27.15 -6.39 10.42
CA LEU A 6 27.76 -7.37 9.50
C LEU A 6 28.37 -8.57 10.23
N HIS A 7 28.62 -9.67 9.54
CA HIS A 7 29.41 -10.83 9.98
C HIS A 7 30.73 -10.96 9.20
N GLY A 8 31.74 -11.56 9.83
CA GLY A 8 33.09 -11.63 9.28
C GLY A 8 33.22 -12.57 8.08
N GLY A 9 33.31 -12.03 6.88
CA GLY A 9 33.76 -12.76 5.68
C GLY A 9 33.25 -12.22 4.34
N ALA A 10 34.04 -11.32 3.75
CA ALA A 10 34.06 -10.85 2.34
C ALA A 10 32.82 -10.13 1.75
N SER A 11 33.04 -8.83 1.50
CA SER A 11 32.31 -7.91 0.59
C SER A 11 30.89 -7.48 0.98
N SER A 12 30.82 -6.52 1.90
CA SER A 12 29.55 -5.95 2.36
C SER A 12 29.31 -4.55 1.82
N ARG A 13 28.24 -4.38 1.04
CA ARG A 13 27.69 -3.09 0.64
C ARG A 13 26.55 -2.71 1.57
N VAL A 14 26.43 -1.42 1.82
CA VAL A 14 25.36 -0.80 2.60
C VAL A 14 24.88 0.42 1.83
N LEU A 15 23.58 0.46 1.55
CA LEU A 15 22.74 1.65 1.38
C LEU A 15 22.26 1.97 -0.04
N ALA A 16 20.94 2.08 -0.15
CA ALA A 16 20.19 2.89 -1.11
C ALA A 16 18.69 2.63 -0.97
N ALA A 17 17.98 3.33 -0.07
CA ALA A 17 16.53 3.31 -0.09
C ALA A 17 16.01 4.25 -1.18
N SER A 18 15.24 3.72 -2.13
CA SER A 18 14.42 4.53 -3.03
C SER A 18 12.98 4.42 -2.56
N LEU A 19 12.37 5.55 -2.19
CA LEU A 19 10.92 5.63 -2.08
C LEU A 19 10.34 5.82 -3.48
N GLY A 20 9.77 4.75 -4.03
CA GLY A 20 9.18 4.72 -5.36
C GLY A 20 8.20 3.56 -5.43
N ALA A 21 6.90 3.82 -5.58
CA ALA A 21 5.84 2.83 -5.55
C ALA A 21 6.18 1.55 -6.34
N ALA A 22 6.08 0.42 -5.64
CA ALA A 22 6.07 -0.89 -6.24
C ALA A 22 4.67 -1.13 -6.80
N ALA A 23 4.57 -1.48 -8.08
CA ALA A 23 3.43 -2.26 -8.54
C ALA A 23 3.43 -3.56 -7.73
N LEU A 24 2.37 -3.75 -6.96
CA LEU A 24 2.15 -4.93 -6.13
C LEU A 24 2.03 -6.15 -7.06
N LEU A 25 3.12 -6.88 -7.27
CA LEU A 25 3.06 -8.25 -7.78
C LEU A 25 2.57 -9.13 -6.64
N ILE A 26 1.25 -9.21 -6.49
CA ILE A 26 0.60 -10.23 -5.68
C ILE A 26 0.96 -11.58 -6.33
N PRO A 27 1.52 -12.55 -5.59
CA PRO A 27 1.64 -13.92 -6.08
C PRO A 27 0.25 -14.36 -6.52
N GLY A 28 0.10 -14.66 -7.81
CA GLY A 28 -1.15 -15.13 -8.38
C GLY A 28 -1.66 -16.29 -7.55
N HIS A 29 -2.74 -16.05 -6.79
CA HIS A 29 -3.60 -17.14 -6.40
C HIS A 29 -4.11 -17.70 -7.72
N ALA A 30 -3.91 -19.02 -7.89
CA ALA A 30 -4.40 -19.73 -9.06
C ALA A 30 -5.82 -19.26 -9.37
N ALA A 31 -6.02 -18.76 -10.59
CA ALA A 31 -7.31 -18.27 -11.06
C ALA A 31 -8.37 -19.34 -10.82
N ALA A 32 -9.23 -19.10 -9.83
CA ALA A 32 -10.48 -19.82 -9.74
C ALA A 32 -11.36 -19.31 -10.89
N ALA A 33 -11.93 -20.23 -11.67
CA ALA A 33 -12.70 -19.92 -12.86
C ALA A 33 -13.78 -18.84 -12.63
N GLY A 34 -13.74 -17.77 -13.43
CA GLY A 34 -14.84 -16.83 -13.75
C GLY A 34 -15.86 -16.49 -12.67
N PHE A 35 -15.53 -15.60 -11.73
CA PHE A 35 -16.49 -15.01 -10.80
C PHE A 35 -16.63 -13.50 -11.07
N ALA A 36 -17.87 -13.01 -11.11
CA ALA A 36 -18.15 -11.58 -11.11
C ALA A 36 -18.10 -11.06 -9.66
N VAL A 37 -17.50 -9.89 -9.47
CA VAL A 37 -17.35 -9.25 -8.15
C VAL A 37 -18.18 -7.96 -8.07
N ILE A 38 -18.70 -7.64 -6.89
CA ILE A 38 -19.29 -6.35 -6.57
C ILE A 38 -18.13 -5.35 -6.46
N ASN A 39 -18.03 -4.47 -7.44
CA ASN A 39 -16.87 -3.59 -7.62
C ASN A 39 -17.09 -2.19 -7.06
N GLU A 40 -18.30 -1.66 -7.22
CA GLU A 40 -18.63 -0.31 -6.76
C GLU A 40 -20.10 -0.25 -6.34
N PHE A 41 -20.42 0.55 -5.33
CA PHE A 41 -21.81 0.84 -4.99
C PHE A 41 -21.97 2.26 -4.43
N ASN A 42 -23.12 2.87 -4.69
CA ASN A 42 -23.46 4.20 -4.20
C ASN A 42 -24.73 4.14 -3.35
N PRO A 43 -24.62 4.06 -2.01
CA PRO A 43 -25.78 3.89 -1.14
C PRO A 43 -26.50 5.20 -0.81
N LYS A 44 -25.86 6.36 -1.06
CA LYS A 44 -26.49 7.68 -0.92
C LYS A 44 -25.75 8.73 -1.75
N PRO A 45 -26.27 9.05 -2.93
CA PRO A 45 -25.77 10.13 -3.78
C PRO A 45 -25.89 11.51 -3.10
N GLU A 46 -25.19 12.51 -3.65
CA GLU A 46 -25.29 13.93 -3.26
C GLU A 46 -26.75 14.43 -3.24
N ASP A 47 -27.06 15.36 -2.33
CA ASP A 47 -28.35 16.06 -2.24
C ASP A 47 -29.60 15.15 -2.09
N PHE A 48 -29.46 13.96 -1.51
CA PHE A 48 -30.54 12.99 -1.26
C PHE A 48 -31.25 12.50 -2.54
N HIS A 49 -30.57 12.53 -3.68
CA HIS A 49 -31.09 11.94 -4.91
C HIS A 49 -30.97 10.41 -4.87
N GLU A 50 -31.88 9.72 -4.17
CA GLU A 50 -31.97 8.23 -4.16
C GLU A 50 -32.05 7.65 -5.60
N LEU A 51 -32.46 8.45 -6.59
CA LEU A 51 -32.53 8.05 -8.00
C LEU A 51 -31.17 7.62 -8.60
N GLU A 52 -30.06 8.03 -8.01
CA GLU A 52 -28.72 7.77 -8.56
C GLU A 52 -27.97 6.67 -7.81
N GLU A 53 -28.66 5.93 -6.93
CA GLU A 53 -28.08 4.72 -6.34
C GLU A 53 -27.76 3.69 -7.45
N PHE A 54 -26.57 3.12 -7.37
CA PHE A 54 -26.11 2.10 -8.32
C PHE A 54 -25.23 1.04 -7.64
N ILE A 55 -25.13 -0.11 -8.31
CA ILE A 55 -24.20 -1.21 -8.02
C ILE A 55 -23.51 -1.56 -9.33
N GLU A 56 -22.18 -1.57 -9.32
CA GLU A 56 -21.35 -2.03 -10.42
C GLU A 56 -20.79 -3.42 -10.14
N LEU A 57 -20.87 -4.28 -11.15
CA LEU A 57 -20.21 -5.56 -11.17
C LEU A 57 -18.99 -5.50 -12.10
N HIS A 58 -17.89 -6.12 -11.68
CA HIS A 58 -16.69 -6.31 -12.50
C HIS A 58 -16.44 -7.79 -12.76
N ASN A 59 -16.00 -8.13 -13.96
CA ASN A 59 -15.45 -9.44 -14.27
C ASN A 59 -13.93 -9.33 -14.44
N PRO A 60 -13.13 -9.74 -13.45
CA PRO A 60 -11.67 -9.71 -13.54
C PRO A 60 -11.11 -10.83 -14.44
N GLY A 61 -11.95 -11.75 -14.90
CA GLY A 61 -11.56 -12.86 -15.76
C GLY A 61 -11.30 -12.44 -17.21
N ASP A 62 -10.73 -13.39 -17.95
CA ASP A 62 -10.39 -13.29 -19.38
C ASP A 62 -11.50 -13.78 -20.32
N GLU A 63 -12.59 -14.31 -19.76
CA GLU A 63 -13.77 -14.78 -20.50
C GLU A 63 -15.02 -14.02 -20.11
N ALA A 64 -15.93 -13.79 -21.07
CA ALA A 64 -17.20 -13.12 -20.81
C ALA A 64 -18.15 -14.01 -19.99
N LEU A 65 -18.88 -13.41 -19.05
CA LEU A 65 -19.89 -14.08 -18.22
C LEU A 65 -21.29 -13.77 -18.73
N ASN A 66 -22.12 -14.81 -18.90
CA ASN A 66 -23.54 -14.64 -19.16
C ASN A 66 -24.31 -14.59 -17.82
N LEU A 67 -24.89 -13.43 -17.53
CA LEU A 67 -25.63 -13.16 -16.30
C LEU A 67 -27.12 -13.54 -16.41
N THR A 68 -27.54 -14.22 -17.48
CA THR A 68 -28.94 -14.66 -17.65
C THR A 68 -29.38 -15.49 -16.43
N GLY A 69 -30.45 -15.04 -15.77
CA GLY A 69 -31.02 -15.69 -14.59
C GLY A 69 -30.26 -15.42 -13.28
N TRP A 70 -29.16 -14.67 -13.31
CA TRP A 70 -28.50 -14.18 -12.10
C TRP A 70 -29.38 -13.14 -11.41
N THR A 71 -29.10 -12.88 -10.13
CA THR A 71 -29.85 -11.89 -9.35
C THR A 71 -28.94 -11.08 -8.43
N LEU A 72 -29.21 -9.78 -8.30
CA LEU A 72 -28.89 -9.03 -7.09
C LEU A 72 -30.03 -9.24 -6.08
N SER A 73 -29.66 -9.49 -4.83
CA SER A 73 -30.58 -9.81 -3.73
C SER A 73 -30.10 -9.21 -2.41
N ASP A 74 -30.96 -9.33 -1.38
CA ASP A 74 -30.80 -8.73 -0.05
C ASP A 74 -31.18 -7.25 -0.08
N ALA A 75 -30.24 -6.28 -0.03
CA ALA A 75 -30.58 -4.85 -0.02
C ALA A 75 -31.43 -4.38 -1.22
N VAL A 76 -31.19 -4.94 -2.39
CA VAL A 76 -31.97 -4.68 -3.61
C VAL A 76 -32.38 -5.98 -4.28
N SER A 77 -33.41 -5.92 -5.12
CA SER A 77 -33.84 -7.03 -5.96
C SER A 77 -33.77 -6.65 -7.43
N PHE A 78 -32.91 -7.35 -8.17
CA PHE A 78 -32.78 -7.19 -9.61
C PHE A 78 -32.49 -8.52 -10.30
N PRO A 79 -33.45 -9.09 -11.06
CA PRO A 79 -33.17 -10.21 -11.95
C PRO A 79 -32.51 -9.70 -13.23
N PHE A 80 -31.32 -10.21 -13.55
CA PHE A 80 -30.64 -9.84 -14.78
C PHE A 80 -31.44 -10.35 -16.00
N PRO A 81 -31.72 -9.48 -17.00
CA PRO A 81 -32.40 -9.87 -18.22
C PRO A 81 -31.67 -11.00 -18.96
N ALA A 82 -32.42 -11.74 -19.77
CA ALA A 82 -31.82 -12.70 -20.69
C ALA A 82 -30.80 -12.02 -21.61
N ASP A 83 -29.75 -12.75 -21.95
CA ASP A 83 -28.65 -12.32 -22.80
C ASP A 83 -27.84 -11.13 -22.25
N THR A 84 -27.91 -10.89 -20.93
CA THR A 84 -27.01 -9.93 -20.28
C THR A 84 -25.60 -10.51 -20.22
N ILE A 85 -24.66 -9.85 -20.89
CA ILE A 85 -23.25 -10.24 -20.92
C ILE A 85 -22.42 -9.26 -20.10
N LEU A 86 -21.62 -9.80 -19.18
CA LEU A 86 -20.54 -9.09 -18.50
C LEU A 86 -19.22 -9.47 -19.19
N PRO A 87 -18.63 -8.57 -20.01
CA PRO A 87 -17.43 -8.88 -20.79
C PRO A 87 -16.23 -9.28 -19.93
N ALA A 88 -15.25 -9.96 -20.53
CA ALA A 88 -13.94 -10.17 -19.91
C ALA A 88 -13.29 -8.82 -19.57
N GLY A 89 -12.79 -8.66 -18.35
CA GLY A 89 -12.27 -7.39 -17.84
C GLY A 89 -13.30 -6.26 -17.75
N GLY A 90 -14.57 -6.52 -18.07
CA GLY A 90 -15.60 -5.51 -18.26
C GLY A 90 -16.48 -5.28 -17.03
N TYR A 91 -17.39 -4.32 -17.19
CA TYR A 91 -18.26 -3.84 -16.12
C TYR A 91 -19.73 -3.85 -16.54
N VAL A 92 -20.63 -4.08 -15.59
CA VAL A 92 -22.07 -3.89 -15.74
C VAL A 92 -22.57 -3.09 -14.55
N VAL A 93 -23.25 -1.98 -14.81
CA VAL A 93 -23.87 -1.14 -13.79
C VAL A 93 -25.37 -1.41 -13.74
N VAL A 94 -25.91 -1.58 -12.55
CA VAL A 94 -27.35 -1.64 -12.28
C VAL A 94 -27.70 -0.44 -11.39
N ALA A 95 -28.83 0.22 -11.65
CA ALA A 95 -29.20 1.45 -10.94
C ALA A 95 -30.68 1.48 -10.55
N MET A 96 -31.01 2.27 -9.53
CA MET A 96 -32.39 2.56 -9.14
C MET A 96 -33.14 3.32 -10.25
N ASN A 97 -32.48 4.31 -10.88
CA ASN A 97 -33.01 5.00 -12.05
C ASN A 97 -31.92 5.14 -13.13
N PRO A 98 -31.86 4.20 -14.10
CA PRO A 98 -30.83 4.23 -15.16
C PRO A 98 -30.81 5.53 -15.98
N ALA A 99 -31.97 6.16 -16.19
CA ALA A 99 -32.06 7.41 -16.95
C ALA A 99 -31.44 8.59 -16.18
N ALA A 100 -31.64 8.65 -14.86
CA ALA A 100 -31.02 9.66 -14.01
C ALA A 100 -29.49 9.49 -13.96
N LEU A 101 -29.01 8.25 -13.79
CA LEU A 101 -27.58 7.95 -13.79
C LEU A 101 -26.93 8.30 -15.13
N ASN A 102 -27.58 7.99 -16.26
CA ASN A 102 -27.10 8.36 -17.58
C ASN A 102 -27.05 9.87 -17.79
N ALA A 103 -28.08 10.61 -17.36
CA ALA A 103 -28.14 12.05 -17.50
C ALA A 103 -27.03 12.77 -16.72
N ARG A 104 -26.65 12.25 -15.54
CA ARG A 104 -25.62 12.84 -14.68
C ARG A 104 -24.20 12.41 -15.05
N PHE A 105 -23.99 11.12 -15.30
CA PHE A 105 -22.65 10.54 -15.43
C PHE A 105 -22.33 9.98 -16.83
N GLY A 106 -23.30 9.96 -17.75
CA GLY A 106 -23.12 9.36 -19.08
C GLY A 106 -23.01 7.84 -19.08
N VAL A 107 -23.30 7.18 -17.95
CA VAL A 107 -23.22 5.72 -17.78
C VAL A 107 -24.50 5.06 -18.28
N THR A 108 -24.36 4.00 -19.09
CA THR A 108 -25.50 3.14 -19.46
C THR A 108 -25.64 2.06 -18.40
N ALA A 109 -26.74 2.10 -17.65
CA ALA A 109 -27.04 1.12 -16.60
C ALA A 109 -28.27 0.27 -16.92
N LEU A 110 -28.31 -0.92 -16.33
CA LEU A 110 -29.50 -1.76 -16.21
C LEU A 110 -30.37 -1.28 -15.05
N GLY A 111 -31.64 -1.66 -15.04
CA GLY A 111 -32.60 -1.30 -13.99
C GLY A 111 -33.98 -1.00 -14.55
N PRO A 112 -34.89 -0.43 -13.75
CA PRO A 112 -34.72 -0.12 -12.32
C PRO A 112 -34.71 -1.41 -11.47
N TRP A 113 -33.94 -1.43 -10.39
CA TRP A 113 -34.12 -2.45 -9.34
C TRP A 113 -35.29 -2.11 -8.43
N SER A 114 -35.69 -3.05 -7.57
CA SER A 114 -36.58 -2.78 -6.42
C SER A 114 -35.78 -2.78 -5.11
N GLY A 115 -36.26 -2.07 -4.10
CA GLY A 115 -35.52 -1.84 -2.85
C GLY A 115 -34.66 -0.58 -2.93
N LYS A 116 -33.76 -0.41 -1.94
CA LYS A 116 -32.82 0.71 -1.87
C LYS A 116 -31.61 0.32 -1.03
N LEU A 117 -30.52 1.03 -1.22
CA LEU A 117 -29.34 0.89 -0.36
C LEU A 117 -29.50 1.73 0.91
N ASN A 118 -28.83 1.32 1.99
CA ASN A 118 -28.85 2.01 3.26
C ASN A 118 -27.46 2.55 3.56
N SER A 119 -27.32 3.87 3.61
CA SER A 119 -26.02 4.52 3.83
C SER A 119 -25.33 4.16 5.14
N THR A 120 -26.04 3.61 6.13
CA THR A 120 -25.45 3.18 7.42
C THR A 120 -24.89 1.76 7.41
N GLY A 121 -25.15 0.99 6.35
CA GLY A 121 -24.68 -0.38 6.18
C GLY A 121 -25.81 -1.37 5.91
N GLU A 122 -25.57 -2.31 5.00
CA GLU A 122 -26.45 -3.42 4.67
C GLU A 122 -25.68 -4.47 3.85
N LYS A 123 -26.37 -5.55 3.44
CA LYS A 123 -25.78 -6.60 2.64
C LYS A 123 -26.24 -6.54 1.18
N ILE A 124 -25.29 -6.67 0.26
CA ILE A 124 -25.55 -6.86 -1.18
C ILE A 124 -25.10 -8.28 -1.53
N VAL A 125 -25.94 -9.04 -2.25
CA VAL A 125 -25.62 -10.42 -2.62
C VAL A 125 -25.86 -10.64 -4.11
N LEU A 126 -24.83 -11.10 -4.82
CA LEU A 126 -24.89 -11.56 -6.21
C LEU A 126 -25.03 -13.08 -6.23
N LYS A 127 -26.09 -13.59 -6.88
CA LYS A 127 -26.34 -15.03 -7.05
C LYS A 127 -26.39 -15.39 -8.52
N ASN A 128 -25.86 -16.56 -8.87
CA ASN A 128 -26.00 -17.11 -10.22
C ASN A 128 -27.40 -17.69 -10.47
N ALA A 129 -27.64 -18.16 -11.69
CA ALA A 129 -28.92 -18.76 -12.10
C ALA A 129 -29.35 -20.00 -11.29
N ALA A 130 -28.41 -20.68 -10.62
CA ALA A 130 -28.71 -21.80 -9.71
C ALA A 130 -29.03 -21.34 -8.27
N GLY A 131 -29.02 -20.03 -8.00
CA GLY A 131 -29.22 -19.44 -6.68
C GLY A 131 -27.99 -19.50 -5.78
N VAL A 132 -26.83 -19.88 -6.31
CA VAL A 132 -25.56 -19.94 -5.56
C VAL A 132 -24.94 -18.55 -5.50
N THR A 133 -24.63 -18.08 -4.29
CA THR A 133 -23.89 -16.83 -4.08
C THR A 133 -22.54 -16.90 -4.80
N GLN A 134 -22.32 -15.94 -5.69
CA GLN A 134 -21.04 -15.74 -6.38
C GLN A 134 -20.20 -14.71 -5.64
N ASP A 135 -20.83 -13.66 -5.13
CA ASP A 135 -20.18 -12.64 -4.34
C ASP A 135 -21.19 -11.99 -3.37
N SER A 136 -20.68 -11.44 -2.27
CA SER A 136 -21.48 -10.63 -1.35
C SER A 136 -20.63 -9.64 -0.58
N VAL A 137 -21.21 -8.49 -0.26
CA VAL A 137 -20.60 -7.51 0.63
C VAL A 137 -21.58 -7.12 1.73
N ASP A 138 -21.18 -7.25 2.99
CA ASP A 138 -21.87 -6.70 4.18
C ASP A 138 -21.20 -5.38 4.60
N TYR A 139 -21.56 -4.29 3.91
CA TYR A 139 -20.91 -3.00 4.07
C TYR A 139 -21.41 -2.25 5.30
N LYS A 140 -20.59 -1.34 5.81
CA LYS A 140 -20.93 -0.47 6.95
C LYS A 140 -20.55 0.97 6.65
N PHE A 141 -21.06 1.88 7.47
CA PHE A 141 -20.62 3.26 7.44
C PHE A 141 -19.49 3.54 8.45
N GLY A 142 -18.49 4.29 7.99
CA GLY A 142 -17.37 4.75 8.82
C GLY A 142 -16.25 3.72 8.98
N PHE A 143 -15.10 4.20 9.49
CA PHE A 143 -13.86 3.43 9.55
C PHE A 143 -14.06 2.01 10.12
N PRO A 144 -13.58 0.95 9.46
CA PRO A 144 -12.64 0.95 8.33
C PRO A 144 -13.27 1.11 6.94
N TRP A 145 -14.58 1.29 6.83
CA TRP A 145 -15.26 1.54 5.55
C TRP A 145 -15.14 3.01 5.11
N PRO A 146 -15.30 3.28 3.80
CA PRO A 146 -15.31 4.64 3.27
C PRO A 146 -16.34 5.53 3.99
N CYS A 147 -15.97 6.77 4.33
CA CYS A 147 -16.84 7.69 5.06
C CYS A 147 -17.62 8.67 4.17
N ARG A 148 -17.24 8.86 2.89
CA ARG A 148 -17.90 9.82 1.99
C ARG A 148 -19.13 9.27 1.25
N ILE A 149 -19.56 8.05 1.57
CA ILE A 149 -20.66 7.34 0.89
C ILE A 149 -22.05 7.65 1.47
N ASP A 150 -22.14 8.60 2.42
CA ASP A 150 -23.39 9.03 3.06
C ASP A 150 -23.86 10.42 2.57
N GLY A 151 -23.88 10.63 1.25
CA GLY A 151 -24.41 11.85 0.63
C GLY A 151 -23.37 12.96 0.42
N GLU A 152 -22.08 12.64 0.51
CA GLU A 152 -20.98 13.56 0.19
C GLU A 152 -20.46 13.40 -1.25
N GLY A 153 -21.19 12.66 -2.10
CA GLY A 153 -20.95 12.59 -3.54
C GLY A 153 -20.06 11.45 -4.01
N SER A 154 -19.42 10.73 -3.09
CA SER A 154 -18.62 9.55 -3.40
C SER A 154 -19.44 8.25 -3.29
N SER A 155 -19.10 7.30 -4.13
CA SER A 155 -19.44 5.87 -4.03
C SER A 155 -18.34 5.11 -3.27
N ALA A 156 -18.61 3.86 -2.89
CA ALA A 156 -17.60 2.92 -2.38
C ALA A 156 -17.05 2.10 -3.54
N GLU A 157 -15.75 2.22 -3.82
CA GLU A 157 -15.01 1.44 -4.84
C GLU A 157 -14.13 0.38 -4.18
N LEU A 158 -14.18 -0.85 -4.68
CA LEU A 158 -13.28 -1.91 -4.29
C LEU A 158 -11.86 -1.60 -4.83
N ILE A 159 -10.85 -1.65 -3.95
CA ILE A 159 -9.48 -1.28 -4.31
C ILE A 159 -8.88 -2.25 -5.33
N HIS A 160 -9.21 -3.54 -5.21
CA HIS A 160 -8.76 -4.57 -6.12
C HIS A 160 -9.70 -5.79 -6.08
N PRO A 161 -10.06 -6.39 -7.23
CA PRO A 161 -11.07 -7.46 -7.31
C PRO A 161 -10.69 -8.75 -6.58
N SER A 162 -9.42 -8.92 -6.21
CA SER A 162 -8.95 -10.09 -5.43
C SER A 162 -8.96 -9.87 -3.91
N LEU A 163 -9.37 -8.70 -3.43
CA LEU A 163 -9.43 -8.42 -2.00
C LEU A 163 -10.71 -8.98 -1.39
N ASP A 164 -10.63 -9.27 -0.09
CA ASP A 164 -11.79 -9.67 0.70
C ASP A 164 -12.73 -8.47 0.86
N ASN A 165 -13.80 -8.47 0.10
CA ASN A 165 -14.74 -7.35 0.00
C ASN A 165 -15.69 -7.24 1.22
N ASP A 166 -15.69 -8.18 2.17
CA ASP A 166 -16.35 -8.02 3.47
C ASP A 166 -15.50 -7.19 4.47
N LYS A 167 -14.26 -6.84 4.11
CA LYS A 167 -13.40 -5.95 4.90
C LYS A 167 -13.49 -4.52 4.39
N GLY A 168 -13.88 -3.59 5.27
CA GLY A 168 -13.93 -2.15 4.91
C GLY A 168 -12.62 -1.58 4.38
N SER A 169 -11.47 -2.10 4.84
CA SER A 169 -10.13 -1.70 4.35
C SER A 169 -9.86 -2.06 2.89
N SER A 170 -10.70 -2.91 2.28
CA SER A 170 -10.63 -3.26 0.86
C SER A 170 -11.33 -2.22 -0.02
N TRP A 171 -12.01 -1.24 0.56
CA TRP A 171 -12.82 -0.24 -0.14
C TRP A 171 -12.27 1.17 0.06
N ARG A 172 -12.55 2.04 -0.91
CA ARG A 172 -12.22 3.47 -0.86
C ARG A 172 -13.40 4.31 -1.35
N SER A 173 -13.40 5.61 -1.06
CA SER A 173 -14.37 6.54 -1.66
C SER A 173 -13.99 6.85 -3.12
N SER A 174 -14.94 6.80 -4.05
CA SER A 174 -14.74 7.23 -5.43
C SER A 174 -14.37 8.71 -5.52
N GLY A 175 -13.68 9.08 -6.60
CA GLY A 175 -13.11 10.42 -6.73
C GLY A 175 -11.95 10.71 -5.77
N THR A 176 -11.62 9.77 -4.86
CA THR A 176 -10.29 9.74 -4.24
C THR A 176 -9.33 9.34 -5.35
N THR A 177 -8.79 10.34 -6.04
CA THR A 177 -7.64 10.09 -6.92
C THR A 177 -6.57 9.47 -6.04
N VAL A 178 -6.27 8.19 -6.21
CA VAL A 178 -4.88 7.76 -6.11
C VAL A 178 -4.24 8.54 -7.24
N SER A 179 -3.75 9.73 -6.91
CA SER A 179 -3.10 10.57 -7.89
C SER A 179 -2.10 9.68 -8.60
N ASP A 180 -2.18 9.56 -9.93
CA ASP A 180 -1.09 9.10 -10.81
C ASP A 180 0.11 10.07 -10.74
N VAL A 181 0.35 10.66 -9.58
CA VAL A 181 1.57 11.36 -9.24
C VAL A 181 2.61 10.26 -9.15
N ALA A 182 3.55 10.32 -10.09
CA ALA A 182 4.77 9.52 -10.03
C ALA A 182 5.29 9.56 -8.59
N PRO A 183 5.64 8.41 -8.00
CA PRO A 183 5.94 8.35 -6.58
C PRO A 183 7.07 9.32 -6.24
N THR A 184 6.84 10.17 -5.24
CA THR A 184 7.85 11.13 -4.80
C THR A 184 8.99 10.39 -4.14
N THR A 185 10.18 10.45 -4.74
CA THR A 185 11.41 9.95 -4.12
C THR A 185 11.97 10.98 -3.15
N TYR A 186 11.68 10.81 -1.87
CA TYR A 186 12.23 11.67 -0.80
C TYR A 186 13.72 11.44 -0.56
N ILE A 187 14.16 10.18 -0.66
CA ILE A 187 15.56 9.78 -0.52
C ILE A 187 15.90 8.92 -1.74
N PRO A 188 16.86 9.33 -2.59
CA PRO A 188 17.31 8.51 -3.71
C PRO A 188 18.32 7.45 -3.26
N ALA A 189 18.34 6.35 -4.02
CA ALA A 189 19.23 5.21 -3.84
C ALA A 189 20.71 5.63 -3.68
N ALA A 190 21.30 6.22 -4.73
CA ALA A 190 22.67 6.76 -4.71
C ALA A 190 22.72 8.21 -4.16
N GLY A 191 21.97 8.48 -3.09
CA GLY A 191 21.79 9.82 -2.57
C GLY A 191 23.05 10.41 -1.95
N ASN A 192 23.24 11.72 -2.16
CA ASN A 192 24.25 12.54 -1.49
C ASN A 192 23.78 13.01 -0.11
N GLY A 193 24.72 13.49 0.71
CA GLY A 193 24.42 14.15 1.98
C GLY A 193 23.81 13.22 3.03
N TRP A 194 24.18 11.94 3.00
CA TRP A 194 23.95 11.06 4.15
C TRP A 194 24.92 11.44 5.25
N LYS A 195 24.44 11.40 6.50
CA LYS A 195 25.26 11.49 7.69
C LYS A 195 25.56 10.09 8.17
N TYR A 196 26.81 9.79 8.51
CA TYR A 196 27.17 8.45 8.96
C TYR A 196 28.21 8.47 10.07
N ARG A 197 28.24 7.37 10.81
CA ARG A 197 29.20 7.10 11.87
C ARG A 197 29.56 5.62 11.88
N LYS A 198 30.85 5.32 11.79
CA LYS A 198 31.38 3.96 11.95
C LYS A 198 31.07 3.46 13.36
N ALA A 199 30.63 2.21 13.50
CA ALA A 199 30.26 1.65 14.80
C ALA A 199 31.51 1.20 15.58
N THR A 200 32.33 2.15 16.01
CA THR A 200 33.49 1.94 16.90
C THR A 200 33.15 2.21 18.37
N SER A 201 31.98 2.78 18.63
CA SER A 201 31.39 2.98 19.97
C SER A 201 29.90 3.28 19.82
N GLU A 202 29.15 3.37 20.93
CA GLU A 202 27.74 3.79 20.87
C GLU A 202 27.58 5.21 20.34
N PRO A 203 26.53 5.50 19.54
CA PRO A 203 26.17 6.85 19.18
C PRO A 203 25.61 7.58 20.42
N PRO A 204 25.61 8.93 20.42
CA PRO A 204 24.96 9.69 21.47
C PRO A 204 23.49 9.29 21.68
N SER A 205 22.98 9.43 22.90
CA SER A 205 21.57 9.20 23.20
C SER A 205 20.66 10.06 22.32
N GLY A 206 19.53 9.52 21.88
CA GLY A 206 18.59 10.26 21.03
C GLY A 206 19.05 10.42 19.58
N TRP A 207 20.12 9.76 19.12
CA TRP A 207 20.54 9.80 17.71
C TRP A 207 19.48 9.33 16.70
N ARG A 208 18.32 8.83 17.14
CA ARG A 208 17.18 8.46 16.29
C ARG A 208 16.10 9.53 16.21
N ASP A 209 16.21 10.58 17.03
CA ASP A 209 15.21 11.61 17.17
C ASP A 209 15.34 12.63 16.04
N VAL A 210 14.22 13.26 15.69
CA VAL A 210 14.13 14.25 14.61
C VAL A 210 15.05 15.43 14.87
N ALA A 211 15.03 15.94 16.10
CA ALA A 211 15.78 17.13 16.52
C ALA A 211 17.26 16.86 16.85
N PHE A 212 17.76 15.65 16.65
CA PHE A 212 19.15 15.32 16.99
C PHE A 212 20.14 16.05 16.06
N ASP A 213 21.11 16.72 16.67
CA ASP A 213 22.21 17.38 15.97
C ASP A 213 23.28 16.36 15.54
N ASP A 214 23.32 16.06 14.25
CA ASP A 214 24.33 15.20 13.60
C ASP A 214 25.43 15.99 12.88
N SER A 215 25.62 17.26 13.21
CA SER A 215 26.69 18.10 12.65
C SER A 215 28.09 17.48 12.82
N ALA A 216 28.30 16.78 13.94
CA ALA A 216 29.54 16.06 14.24
C ALA A 216 29.73 14.74 13.46
N TRP A 217 28.71 14.26 12.74
CA TRP A 217 28.81 13.03 11.93
C TRP A 217 29.40 13.36 10.55
N GLU A 218 30.16 12.41 10.02
CA GLU A 218 30.72 12.49 8.67
C GLU A 218 29.58 12.53 7.64
N SER A 219 29.82 13.14 6.47
CA SER A 219 28.84 13.17 5.39
C SER A 219 29.41 12.70 4.06
N SER A 220 28.67 11.85 3.35
CA SER A 220 29.08 11.33 2.05
C SER A 220 27.89 10.82 1.23
N GLN A 221 28.18 10.13 0.13
CA GLN A 221 27.23 9.56 -0.82
C GLN A 221 27.02 8.06 -0.61
N ALA A 222 25.78 7.59 -0.71
CA ALA A 222 25.47 6.17 -0.86
C ALA A 222 25.91 5.64 -2.26
N PRO A 223 26.25 4.36 -2.43
CA PRO A 223 26.35 3.31 -1.40
C PRO A 223 27.65 3.40 -0.59
N PHE A 224 27.58 2.96 0.67
CA PHE A 224 28.68 2.76 1.61
C PHE A 224 29.10 1.29 1.62
N GLY A 225 30.29 0.97 2.13
CA GLY A 225 30.70 -0.42 2.35
C GLY A 225 32.12 -0.70 1.90
N TYR A 226 32.48 -1.96 1.71
CA TYR A 226 33.84 -2.35 1.34
C TYR A 226 33.86 -3.47 0.29
N GLY A 227 34.84 -3.42 -0.63
CA GLY A 227 35.21 -4.55 -1.48
C GLY A 227 34.41 -4.74 -2.78
N ASP A 228 33.60 -3.76 -3.18
CA ASP A 228 32.76 -3.81 -4.39
C ASP A 228 32.95 -2.55 -5.27
N PRO A 229 33.04 -2.69 -6.61
CA PRO A 229 33.30 -1.57 -7.53
C PRO A 229 32.24 -0.45 -7.55
N ASP A 230 30.96 -0.71 -7.25
CA ASP A 230 29.93 0.35 -7.31
C ASP A 230 29.67 1.04 -5.95
N ILE A 231 30.56 0.86 -4.98
CA ILE A 231 30.56 1.63 -3.71
C ILE A 231 31.05 3.05 -3.96
N SER A 232 30.25 4.03 -3.56
CA SER A 232 30.62 5.46 -3.62
C SER A 232 31.44 5.90 -2.39
N THR A 233 31.14 5.37 -1.21
CA THR A 233 31.86 5.69 0.04
C THR A 233 32.52 4.43 0.62
N PRO A 234 33.82 4.22 0.35
CA PRO A 234 34.51 3.01 0.78
C PRO A 234 34.90 3.04 2.27
N PHE A 235 34.60 1.94 2.96
CA PHE A 235 34.95 1.64 4.35
C PHE A 235 36.15 0.69 4.40
N ASN A 236 37.28 1.14 3.84
CA ASN A 236 38.50 0.33 3.73
C ASN A 236 39.12 -0.08 5.07
N ASP A 237 38.73 0.58 6.16
CA ASP A 237 39.14 0.30 7.54
C ASP A 237 38.16 -0.61 8.30
N MET A 238 37.08 -1.04 7.66
CA MET A 238 36.12 -1.97 8.23
C MET A 238 36.67 -3.40 8.45
N PRO A 239 37.43 -4.01 7.51
CA PRO A 239 37.95 -5.36 7.72
C PRO A 239 39.20 -5.37 8.63
N GLY A 240 39.39 -6.47 9.37
CA GLY A 240 40.63 -6.78 10.10
C GLY A 240 40.56 -6.60 11.62
N SER A 241 41.70 -6.84 12.29
CA SER A 241 41.83 -6.69 13.75
C SER A 241 41.75 -5.21 14.13
N GLY A 242 40.70 -4.83 14.87
CA GLY A 242 40.41 -3.43 15.21
C GLY A 242 39.42 -2.73 14.29
N GLY A 243 38.83 -3.44 13.32
CA GLY A 243 37.70 -2.97 12.52
C GLY A 243 36.38 -2.87 13.32
N TYR A 244 35.28 -2.59 12.63
CA TYR A 244 33.97 -2.39 13.24
C TYR A 244 32.88 -3.26 12.59
N ALA A 245 31.92 -3.71 13.41
CA ALA A 245 30.87 -4.64 12.99
C ALA A 245 29.71 -3.96 12.23
N GLY A 246 29.74 -2.64 12.05
CA GLY A 246 28.64 -1.93 11.42
C GLY A 246 28.78 -0.43 11.33
N ALA A 247 27.72 0.23 10.87
CA ALA A 247 27.66 1.69 10.82
C ALA A 247 26.25 2.20 11.13
N TYR A 248 26.20 3.46 11.56
CA TYR A 248 24.99 4.22 11.81
C TYR A 248 24.80 5.26 10.71
N PHE A 249 23.57 5.42 10.24
CA PHE A 249 23.23 6.34 9.14
C PHE A 249 22.04 7.24 9.52
N ARG A 250 22.14 8.51 9.15
CA ARG A 250 21.10 9.52 9.27
C ARG A 250 20.92 10.25 7.95
N LYS A 251 19.67 10.55 7.62
CA LYS A 251 19.27 11.34 6.46
C LYS A 251 17.95 12.02 6.80
N THR A 252 17.86 13.28 6.42
CA THR A 252 16.65 14.08 6.51
C THR A 252 16.11 14.35 5.11
N PHE A 253 14.81 14.55 5.05
CA PHE A 253 14.08 15.08 3.89
C PHE A 253 12.94 15.94 4.44
N THR A 254 12.42 16.84 3.60
CA THR A 254 11.40 17.81 3.98
C THR A 254 10.08 17.43 3.32
N LEU A 255 8.98 17.66 4.04
CA LEU A 255 7.61 17.49 3.55
C LEU A 255 6.92 18.85 3.60
N SER A 256 6.25 19.25 2.52
CA SER A 256 5.39 20.43 2.56
C SER A 256 4.17 20.14 3.43
N ALA A 257 3.54 21.20 3.95
CA ALA A 257 2.30 21.07 4.71
C ALA A 257 1.21 20.39 3.86
N GLY A 258 0.58 19.34 4.39
CA GLY A 258 -0.42 18.52 3.70
C GLY A 258 0.15 17.42 2.80
N ASP A 259 1.48 17.30 2.66
CA ASP A 259 2.11 16.33 1.73
C ASP A 259 2.52 15.01 2.41
N ILE A 260 1.99 14.69 3.60
CA ILE A 260 2.23 13.36 4.20
C ILE A 260 1.54 12.30 3.32
N PRO A 261 2.28 11.35 2.71
CA PRO A 261 1.68 10.29 1.92
C PRO A 261 0.95 9.27 2.83
N GLN A 262 0.03 8.49 2.28
CA GLN A 262 -0.66 7.45 3.04
C GLN A 262 0.29 6.31 3.48
N SER A 263 1.26 5.98 2.63
CA SER A 263 2.24 4.92 2.87
C SER A 263 3.62 5.33 2.34
N LEU A 264 4.65 4.61 2.80
CA LEU A 264 6.02 4.74 2.31
C LEU A 264 6.48 3.38 1.77
N LEU A 265 7.22 3.38 0.66
CA LEU A 265 7.96 2.21 0.23
C LEU A 265 9.41 2.30 0.68
N LEU A 266 9.79 1.52 1.68
CA LEU A 266 11.17 1.35 2.09
C LEU A 266 11.82 0.24 1.25
N ARG A 267 12.64 0.62 0.28
CA ARG A 267 13.52 -0.31 -0.43
C ARG A 267 14.85 -0.45 0.31
N LEU A 268 15.34 -1.67 0.50
CA LEU A 268 16.60 -1.96 1.20
C LEU A 268 17.48 -2.87 0.34
N ASN A 269 18.77 -2.58 0.32
CA ASN A 269 19.80 -3.49 -0.15
C ASN A 269 20.93 -3.44 0.87
N VAL A 270 21.00 -4.48 1.68
CA VAL A 270 21.83 -4.55 2.88
C VAL A 270 22.48 -5.90 2.89
N ASP A 271 23.80 -5.92 2.99
CA ASP A 271 24.50 -7.14 3.35
C ASP A 271 24.34 -7.42 4.85
N ASP A 272 24.14 -8.68 5.18
CA ASP A 272 23.79 -9.20 6.48
C ASP A 272 22.48 -8.64 7.05
N GLY A 273 22.51 -7.57 7.84
CA GLY A 273 21.36 -7.17 8.64
C GLY A 273 21.24 -5.67 8.88
N CYS A 274 20.04 -5.21 9.21
CA CYS A 274 19.84 -3.83 9.63
C CYS A 274 18.64 -3.66 10.55
N VAL A 275 18.60 -2.50 11.19
CA VAL A 275 17.39 -1.94 11.79
C VAL A 275 17.20 -0.53 11.24
N VAL A 276 15.97 -0.21 10.86
CA VAL A 276 15.58 1.07 10.28
C VAL A 276 14.56 1.73 11.20
N TRP A 277 14.82 3.00 11.50
CA TRP A 277 13.94 3.87 12.25
C TRP A 277 13.55 5.09 11.43
N ILE A 278 12.31 5.53 11.61
CA ILE A 278 11.80 6.82 11.14
C ILE A 278 11.40 7.59 12.39
N ASN A 279 12.03 8.74 12.61
CA ASN A 279 11.71 9.67 13.71
C ASN A 279 11.59 9.00 15.09
N GLY A 280 12.56 8.14 15.43
CA GLY A 280 12.60 7.42 16.71
C GLY A 280 11.90 6.05 16.71
N THR A 281 10.96 5.82 15.79
CA THR A 281 10.16 4.59 15.74
C THR A 281 10.77 3.55 14.81
N GLU A 282 10.90 2.30 15.28
CA GLU A 282 11.41 1.19 14.48
C GLU A 282 10.37 0.76 13.44
N VAL A 283 10.75 0.79 12.16
CA VAL A 283 9.85 0.43 11.04
C VAL A 283 10.28 -0.86 10.34
N ARG A 284 11.55 -1.25 10.47
CA ARG A 284 12.06 -2.50 9.91
C ARG A 284 13.22 -3.04 10.71
N ARG A 285 13.24 -4.37 10.88
CA ARG A 285 14.36 -5.15 11.39
C ARG A 285 14.59 -6.33 10.46
N ARG A 286 15.81 -6.47 9.95
CA ARG A 286 16.21 -7.53 9.02
C ARG A 286 17.46 -8.23 9.56
N ASN A 287 17.38 -9.55 9.73
CA ASN A 287 18.51 -10.43 10.04
C ASN A 287 19.40 -9.96 11.21
N VAL A 288 18.79 -9.45 12.28
CA VAL A 288 19.49 -9.09 13.53
C VAL A 288 18.65 -9.55 14.73
N PRO A 289 19.27 -9.80 15.90
CA PRO A 289 18.54 -10.25 17.09
C PRO A 289 17.44 -9.25 17.51
N PRO A 290 16.35 -9.70 18.17
CA PRO A 290 15.36 -8.79 18.73
C PRO A 290 15.94 -7.95 19.86
N GLY A 291 15.35 -6.78 20.11
CA GLY A 291 15.72 -5.89 21.22
C GLY A 291 16.86 -4.90 20.89
N PRO A 292 17.38 -4.20 21.93
CA PRO A 292 18.47 -3.24 21.79
C PRO A 292 19.76 -3.91 21.28
N LEU A 293 20.46 -3.25 20.35
CA LEU A 293 21.72 -3.73 19.78
C LEU A 293 22.88 -2.83 20.22
N ALA A 294 23.90 -3.41 20.85
CA ALA A 294 25.16 -2.73 21.14
C ALA A 294 25.95 -2.43 19.85
N TYR A 295 26.81 -1.41 19.83
CA TYR A 295 27.53 -0.96 18.64
C TYR A 295 28.33 -2.06 17.91
N ASN A 296 28.81 -3.04 18.67
CA ASN A 296 29.56 -4.20 18.20
C ASN A 296 28.71 -5.48 18.04
N SER A 297 27.37 -5.35 18.04
CA SER A 297 26.49 -6.48 17.72
C SER A 297 26.61 -6.88 16.26
N PHE A 298 26.49 -8.18 16.00
CA PHE A 298 26.54 -8.80 14.67
C PHE A 298 25.12 -9.13 14.18
N SER A 299 25.00 -9.45 12.89
CA SER A 299 23.78 -10.03 12.32
C SER A 299 23.49 -11.42 12.90
N SER A 300 22.26 -11.90 12.74
CA SER A 300 21.85 -13.23 13.23
C SER A 300 22.45 -14.36 12.40
N SER A 301 22.73 -14.12 11.13
CA SER A 301 23.33 -15.06 10.19
C SER A 301 23.99 -14.32 9.03
N ASN A 302 24.83 -15.02 8.27
CA ASN A 302 25.40 -14.48 7.03
C ASN A 302 24.31 -14.47 5.97
N VAL A 303 23.94 -13.28 5.49
CA VAL A 303 22.91 -13.13 4.47
C VAL A 303 23.38 -12.13 3.44
N GLU A 304 23.61 -12.62 2.23
CA GLU A 304 23.99 -11.78 1.10
C GLU A 304 22.96 -10.66 0.86
N GLN A 305 23.48 -9.58 0.32
CA GLN A 305 22.67 -8.43 -0.08
C GLN A 305 21.62 -8.82 -1.13
N ALA A 306 20.38 -8.41 -0.90
CA ALA A 306 19.28 -8.57 -1.83
C ALA A 306 18.36 -7.37 -1.71
N TRP A 307 17.78 -6.97 -2.84
CA TRP A 307 16.73 -5.95 -2.84
C TRP A 307 15.51 -6.47 -2.10
N GLU A 308 15.06 -5.67 -1.15
CA GLU A 308 13.86 -5.93 -0.36
C GLU A 308 12.98 -4.69 -0.37
N ASP A 309 11.72 -4.87 -0.72
CA ASP A 309 10.71 -3.82 -0.70
C ASP A 309 9.79 -4.03 0.51
N VAL A 310 9.68 -3.00 1.35
CA VAL A 310 8.86 -2.99 2.56
C VAL A 310 7.89 -1.84 2.50
N THR A 311 6.60 -2.14 2.44
CA THR A 311 5.55 -1.12 2.58
C THR A 311 5.39 -0.76 4.06
N ILE A 312 5.51 0.52 4.38
CA ILE A 312 5.19 1.10 5.68
C ILE A 312 3.85 1.80 5.52
N GLU A 313 2.79 1.19 6.04
CA GLU A 313 1.45 1.75 6.05
C GLU A 313 1.33 2.87 7.08
N ASN A 314 0.34 3.75 6.90
CA ASN A 314 0.04 4.85 7.82
C ASN A 314 1.27 5.74 8.08
N ALA A 315 1.83 6.33 7.01
CA ALA A 315 3.06 7.12 7.13
C ALA A 315 2.95 8.30 8.11
N ALA A 316 1.73 8.82 8.30
CA ALA A 316 1.42 9.86 9.28
C ALA A 316 1.76 9.48 10.73
N ALA A 317 1.85 8.18 11.06
CA ALA A 317 2.30 7.74 12.38
C ALA A 317 3.82 7.89 12.60
N PHE A 318 4.59 8.12 11.52
CA PHE A 318 6.05 8.15 11.55
C PHE A 318 6.64 9.48 11.07
N LEU A 319 5.93 10.22 10.21
CA LEU A 319 6.40 11.46 9.61
C LEU A 319 5.86 12.70 10.34
N THR A 320 6.58 13.79 10.20
CA THR A 320 6.20 15.13 10.65
C THR A 320 6.36 16.10 9.49
N GLU A 321 5.43 17.02 9.34
CA GLU A 321 5.53 18.13 8.38
C GLU A 321 6.51 19.20 8.88
N GLY A 322 7.11 19.94 7.94
CA GLY A 322 8.10 21.00 8.23
C GLY A 322 9.55 20.52 8.10
#